data_AF-A0A6G2QYU3-F1
#
_entry.id   AF-A0A6G2QYU3-F1
#
_cell.length_a   1.000
_cell.length_b   1.000
_cell.length_c   1.000
_cell.angle_alpha   90.00
_cell.angle_beta   90.00
_cell.angle_gamma   90.00
#
_symmetry.space_group_name_H-M   'P 1'
#
loop_
_entity.id
_entity.type
_entity.pdbx_description
1 polymer ?
#
loop_
_entity_poly.entity_id
_entity_poly.type
_entity_poly.pdbx_seq_one_letter_code
_entity_poly.pdbx_strand_id
1 'polypeptide(L)'
;LRNRLAAVTGLTLPSTLVFDYPDPLTLVAHLRGLLGDPGTEDGATAPTTAAVDDEPIAVVAMSCRYPGGISSPEALWDLVLAGGDAITGFPADRGWD
;
A
#
# COMPACT_ATOMS: atom_id res chain seq x y z
N LEU A 1 14.15 25.00 5.61
CA LEU A 1 13.81 23.83 6.46
C LEU A 1 14.96 22.82 6.57
N ARG A 2 15.37 22.16 5.48
CA ARG A 2 16.52 21.20 5.45
C ARG A 2 17.77 21.69 6.20
N ASN A 3 18.27 22.90 5.90
CA ASN A 3 19.49 23.43 6.54
C ASN A 3 19.34 23.58 8.06
N ARG A 4 18.14 23.96 8.53
CA ARG A 4 17.85 24.10 9.95
C ARG A 4 17.77 22.73 10.64
N LEU A 5 17.17 21.74 9.98
CA LEU A 5 17.14 20.37 10.47
C LEU A 5 18.55 19.79 10.55
N ALA A 6 19.34 19.89 9.48
CA ALA A 6 20.73 19.43 9.45
C ALA A 6 21.59 20.07 10.54
N ALA A 7 21.41 21.37 10.81
CA ALA A 7 22.14 22.07 11.86
C ALA A 7 21.77 21.58 13.28
N VAL A 8 20.54 21.14 13.50
CA VAL A 8 20.05 20.67 14.81
C VAL A 8 20.33 19.18 15.01
N THR A 9 20.23 18.36 13.97
CA THR A 9 20.41 16.90 14.04
C THR A 9 21.85 16.46 13.80
N GLY A 10 22.70 17.32 13.22
CA GLY A 10 24.05 16.96 12.80
C GLY A 10 24.10 16.00 11.59
N LEU A 11 22.94 15.71 10.98
CA LEU A 11 22.84 14.80 9.84
C LEU A 11 23.12 15.50 8.51
N THR A 12 23.78 14.78 7.60
CA THR A 12 23.87 15.18 6.19
C THR A 12 22.58 14.82 5.48
N LEU A 13 21.70 15.80 5.30
CA LEU A 13 20.36 15.60 4.73
C LEU A 13 20.34 15.89 3.20
N PRO A 14 19.76 15.00 2.37
CA PRO A 14 19.59 15.23 0.94
C PRO A 14 18.77 16.47 0.60
N SER A 15 19.01 17.08 -0.55
CA SER A 15 18.20 18.19 -1.07
C SER A 15 16.78 17.77 -1.46
N THR A 16 16.57 16.48 -1.73
CA THR A 16 15.28 15.90 -2.15
C THR A 16 14.36 15.56 -1.00
N LEU A 17 14.81 15.69 0.25
CA LEU A 17 14.13 15.17 1.44
C LEU A 17 12.67 15.64 1.64
N VAL A 18 12.30 16.84 1.17
CA VAL A 18 10.90 17.32 1.26
C VAL A 18 10.02 16.70 0.16
N PHE A 19 10.61 16.29 -0.97
CA PHE A 19 9.89 15.60 -2.04
C PHE A 19 9.73 14.12 -1.74
N ASP A 20 10.75 13.50 -1.14
CA ASP A 20 10.72 12.10 -0.76
C ASP A 20 9.77 11.86 0.44
N TYR A 21 9.64 12.88 1.30
CA TYR A 21 8.77 12.85 2.50
C TYR A 21 7.90 14.13 2.57
N PRO A 22 6.85 14.23 1.73
CA PRO A 22 6.00 15.43 1.65
C PRO A 22 5.06 15.60 2.85
N ASP A 23 4.92 14.56 3.67
CA ASP A 23 4.15 14.58 4.90
C ASP A 23 5.06 14.81 6.13
N PRO A 24 4.73 15.77 7.02
CA PRO A 24 5.54 16.07 8.20
C PRO A 24 5.76 14.89 9.15
N LEU A 25 4.77 14.01 9.32
CA LEU A 25 4.89 12.85 10.23
C LEU A 25 5.85 11.81 9.66
N THR A 26 5.77 11.57 8.35
CA THR A 26 6.65 10.66 7.62
C THR A 26 8.10 11.17 7.66
N LEU A 27 8.31 12.48 7.52
CA LEU A 27 9.63 13.09 7.67
C LEU A 27 10.19 12.92 9.10
N VAL A 28 9.37 13.09 10.13
CA VAL A 28 9.79 12.89 11.54
C VAL A 28 10.17 11.43 11.80
N ALA A 29 9.39 10.48 11.30
CA ALA A 29 9.70 9.06 11.44
C ALA A 29 11.05 8.71 10.79
N HIS A 30 11.30 9.22 9.57
CA HIS A 30 12.56 9.01 8.87
C HIS A 30 13.76 9.61 9.63
N LEU A 31 13.63 10.83 10.15
CA LEU A 31 14.69 11.48 10.93
C LEU A 31 14.98 10.74 12.26
N ARG A 32 13.96 10.16 12.91
CA ARG A 32 14.14 9.34 14.12
C ARG A 32 14.96 8.08 13.82
N GLY A 33 14.71 7.42 12.70
CA GLY A 33 15.50 6.26 12.27
C GLY A 33 16.97 6.60 12.02
N LEU A 34 17.26 7.77 11.43
CA LEU A 34 18.63 8.21 11.16
C LEU A 34 19.40 8.66 12.40
N LEU A 35 18.72 9.22 13.39
CA LEU A 35 19.32 9.68 14.64
C LEU A 35 19.68 8.52 15.58
N GLY A 36 19.13 7.33 15.33
CA GLY A 36 19.13 6.23 16.28
C GLY A 36 18.15 6.52 17.42
N ASP A 37 17.27 5.57 17.71
CA ASP A 37 16.35 5.71 18.84
C ASP A 37 17.06 5.21 20.12
N PRO A 38 17.21 6.02 21.18
CA PRO A 38 17.80 5.55 22.45
C PRO A 38 16.86 4.61 23.25
N GLY A 39 15.85 4.01 22.61
CA GLY A 39 14.81 3.24 23.29
C GLY A 39 14.07 2.20 22.46
N THR A 40 14.59 1.80 21.29
CA THR A 40 13.97 0.70 20.53
C THR A 40 15.06 -0.22 19.99
N GLU A 41 15.46 -1.20 20.80
CA GLU A 41 15.91 -2.48 20.25
C GLU A 41 14.70 -3.11 19.55
N ASP A 42 14.67 -3.08 18.21
CA ASP A 42 14.81 -4.28 17.37
C ASP A 42 14.50 -3.97 15.88
N GLY A 43 15.32 -4.52 14.98
CA GLY A 43 14.95 -4.78 13.58
C GLY A 43 15.15 -3.69 12.53
N ALA A 44 16.41 -3.41 12.14
CA ALA A 44 16.68 -2.90 10.79
C ALA A 44 16.38 -4.01 9.76
N THR A 45 15.23 -3.94 9.06
CA THR A 45 14.94 -4.88 7.98
C THR A 45 15.68 -4.46 6.70
N ALA A 46 16.87 -5.02 6.49
CA ALA A 46 17.34 -5.30 5.14
C ALA A 46 16.28 -6.18 4.43
N PRO A 47 16.08 -6.10 3.10
CA PRO A 47 15.18 -7.00 2.40
C PRO A 47 15.81 -8.40 2.40
N THR A 48 15.65 -9.12 3.50
CA THR A 48 15.75 -10.56 3.56
C THR A 48 14.56 -11.08 2.78
N THR A 49 14.79 -11.87 1.73
CA THR A 49 13.76 -12.81 1.28
C THR A 49 13.43 -13.69 2.46
N ALA A 50 12.37 -13.34 3.18
CA ALA A 50 11.89 -14.10 4.32
C ALA A 50 11.69 -15.55 3.86
N ALA A 51 12.12 -16.51 4.69
CA ALA A 51 11.59 -17.85 4.58
C ALA A 51 10.07 -17.72 4.63
N VAL A 52 9.35 -18.38 3.72
CA VAL A 52 7.90 -18.41 3.77
C VAL A 52 7.54 -19.34 4.92
N ASP A 53 7.44 -18.79 6.12
CA ASP A 53 6.78 -19.47 7.22
C ASP A 53 5.30 -19.67 6.80
N ASP A 54 4.70 -20.81 7.14
CA ASP A 54 3.28 -21.15 6.84
C ASP A 54 2.28 -20.30 7.65
N GLU A 55 2.60 -19.04 7.89
CA GLU A 55 1.74 -18.11 8.61
C GLU A 55 0.50 -17.77 7.76
N PRO A 56 -0.72 -17.99 8.28
CA PRO A 56 -1.94 -17.69 7.54
C PRO A 56 -2.09 -16.19 7.25
N ILE A 57 -2.41 -15.85 6.01
CA ILE A 57 -2.70 -14.47 5.60
C ILE A 57 -4.18 -14.15 5.80
N ALA A 58 -4.47 -13.09 6.55
CA ALA A 58 -5.83 -12.57 6.68
C ALA A 58 -6.21 -11.63 5.52
N VAL A 59 -7.34 -11.89 4.88
CA VAL A 59 -7.98 -10.94 3.96
C VAL A 59 -8.86 -10.00 4.79
N VAL A 60 -8.44 -8.74 4.92
CA VAL A 60 -9.11 -7.76 5.81
C VAL A 60 -10.13 -6.87 5.08
N ALA A 61 -10.07 -6.80 3.75
CA ALA A 61 -11.01 -6.04 2.92
C ALA A 61 -11.00 -6.53 1.47
N MET A 62 -12.07 -6.25 0.73
CA MET A 62 -12.15 -6.53 -0.71
C MET A 62 -13.06 -5.52 -1.43
N SER A 63 -12.81 -5.31 -2.73
CA SER A 63 -13.69 -4.57 -3.64
C SER A 63 -13.58 -5.17 -5.05
N CYS A 64 -14.61 -5.00 -5.88
CA CYS A 64 -14.63 -5.65 -7.19
C CYS A 64 -15.48 -4.91 -8.25
N ARG A 65 -15.27 -5.32 -9.51
CA ARG A 65 -16.13 -5.05 -10.66
C ARG A 65 -16.22 -6.33 -11.48
N TYR A 66 -17.43 -6.84 -11.68
CA TYR A 66 -17.68 -8.08 -12.42
C TYR A 66 -18.78 -7.88 -13.47
N PRO A 67 -18.93 -8.82 -14.42
CA PRO A 67 -20.07 -8.85 -15.34
C PRO A 67 -21.43 -8.76 -14.62
N GLY A 68 -22.47 -8.33 -15.33
CA GLY A 68 -23.78 -8.10 -14.71
C GLY A 68 -23.88 -6.81 -13.89
N GLY A 69 -22.92 -5.88 -14.02
CA GLY A 69 -22.96 -4.59 -13.32
C GLY A 69 -22.57 -4.65 -11.84
N ILE A 70 -22.00 -5.77 -11.40
CA ILE A 70 -21.60 -6.01 -10.02
C ILE A 70 -20.42 -5.12 -9.66
N SER A 71 -20.57 -4.37 -8.57
CA SER A 71 -19.61 -3.36 -8.13
C SER A 71 -19.25 -3.44 -6.65
N SER A 72 -19.75 -4.46 -5.95
CA SER A 72 -19.41 -4.76 -4.56
C SER A 72 -19.37 -6.27 -4.30
N PRO A 73 -18.68 -6.71 -3.23
CA PRO A 73 -18.67 -8.11 -2.80
C PRO A 73 -20.07 -8.66 -2.50
N GLU A 74 -20.96 -7.85 -1.94
CA GLU A 74 -22.33 -8.23 -1.60
C GLU A 74 -23.15 -8.49 -2.86
N ALA A 75 -23.04 -7.62 -3.88
CA ALA A 75 -23.72 -7.83 -5.15
C ALA A 75 -23.22 -9.08 -5.88
N LEU A 76 -21.93 -9.44 -5.74
CA LEU A 76 -21.42 -10.73 -6.21
C LEU A 76 -22.07 -11.89 -5.45
N TRP A 77 -22.15 -11.77 -4.13
CA TRP A 77 -22.70 -12.81 -3.27
C TRP A 77 -24.19 -13.08 -3.59
N ASP A 78 -24.97 -12.03 -3.80
CA ASP A 78 -26.37 -12.13 -4.19
C ASP A 78 -26.55 -12.86 -5.53
N LEU A 79 -25.71 -12.59 -6.53
CA LEU A 79 -25.73 -13.32 -7.82
C LEU A 79 -25.47 -14.81 -7.61
N VAL A 80 -24.44 -15.17 -6.83
CA VAL A 80 -24.05 -16.56 -6.58
C VAL A 80 -25.16 -17.30 -5.83
N LEU A 81 -25.74 -16.68 -4.80
CA LEU A 81 -26.86 -17.24 -4.05
C LEU A 81 -28.09 -17.45 -4.92
N ALA A 82 -28.37 -16.51 -5.83
CA ALA A 82 -29.47 -16.63 -6.79
C ALA A 82 -29.18 -17.65 -7.91
N GLY A 83 -27.94 -18.13 -8.05
CA GLY A 83 -27.52 -18.99 -9.17
C GLY A 83 -27.57 -18.27 -10.52
N GLY A 84 -27.36 -16.94 -10.53
CA GLY A 84 -27.46 -16.12 -11.72
C GLY A 84 -26.29 -16.30 -12.69
N ASP A 85 -26.57 -16.16 -13.99
CA ASP A 85 -25.58 -16.17 -15.06
C ASP A 85 -25.36 -14.74 -15.58
N ALA A 86 -24.11 -14.30 -15.60
CA ALA A 86 -23.70 -12.97 -16.05
C ALA A 86 -22.93 -12.98 -17.38
N ILE A 87 -22.93 -14.13 -18.10
CA ILE A 87 -22.32 -14.23 -19.42
C ILE A 87 -23.11 -13.37 -20.42
N THR A 88 -22.39 -12.48 -21.10
CA THR A 88 -22.93 -11.64 -22.17
C THR A 88 -22.27 -12.00 -23.50
N GLY A 89 -22.92 -11.58 -24.59
CA GLY A 89 -22.27 -11.57 -25.90
C GLY A 89 -21.02 -10.70 -25.91
N PHE A 90 -20.24 -10.86 -26.99
CA PHE A 90 -19.03 -10.09 -27.23
C PHE A 90 -19.35 -8.58 -27.37
N PRO A 91 -18.59 -7.68 -26.72
CA PRO A 91 -18.83 -6.25 -26.81
C PRO A 91 -18.60 -5.73 -28.24
N ALA A 92 -19.60 -5.07 -28.83
CA ALA A 92 -19.50 -4.45 -30.16
C ALA A 92 -19.00 -2.99 -30.13
N ASP A 93 -18.86 -2.42 -28.93
CA ASP A 93 -18.60 -1.00 -28.68
C ASP A 93 -17.14 -0.70 -28.27
N ARG A 94 -16.23 -1.64 -28.53
CA ARG A 94 -14.80 -1.54 -28.14
C ARG A 94 -13.85 -1.22 -29.29
N GLY A 95 -14.35 -1.11 -30.51
CA GLY A 95 -13.55 -0.78 -31.70
C GLY A 95 -12.52 -1.84 -32.03
N TRP A 96 -12.92 -3.11 -31.96
CA TRP A 96 -12.05 -4.26 -32.20
C TRP A 96 -12.02 -4.73 -33.66
N ASP A 97 -12.76 -4.05 -34.54
CA ASP A 97 -12.77 -4.24 -36.01
C ASP A 97 -11.68 -3.41 -36.71
#